data_AF-A0A1Q7G1T7-F1
#
_entry.id   AF-A0A1Q7G1T7-F1
#
_cell.length_a   1.000
_cell.length_b   1.000
_cell.length_c   1.000
_cell.angle_alpha   90.00
_cell.angle_beta   90.00
_cell.angle_gamma   90.00
#
_symmetry.space_group_name_H-M   'P 1'
#
loop_
_entity.id
_entity.type
_entity.pdbx_description
1 polymer ?
#
loop_
_entity_poly.entity_id
_entity_poly.type
_entity_poly.pdbx_seq_one_letter_code
_entity_poly.pdbx_strand_id
1 'polypeptide(L)'
;MSVPGHHIMWILGAASLEDALKRLEGFRLDGVVQRMRCAFLLTHGADDEQIPMADAQALFDAVGSADKTFRVFTTEEGGSQHCQRDYLTLGVSVIFDWLAEKL
;
A
#
# COMPACT_ATOMS: atom_id res chain seq x y z
N MET A 1 2.81 -8.36 -13.92
CA MET A 1 2.84 -8.91 -12.53
C MET A 1 4.25 -8.72 -12.02
N SER A 2 4.44 -7.90 -10.98
CA SER A 2 5.78 -7.53 -10.46
C SER A 2 6.52 -8.68 -9.78
N VAL A 3 5.82 -9.79 -9.50
CA VAL A 3 6.35 -11.01 -8.91
C VAL A 3 6.15 -12.16 -9.89
N PRO A 4 7.20 -12.93 -10.22
CA PRO A 4 7.08 -14.15 -11.02
C PRO A 4 6.08 -15.15 -10.40
N GLY A 5 5.29 -15.84 -11.22
CA GLY A 5 4.26 -16.77 -10.73
C GLY A 5 4.78 -17.85 -9.78
N HIS A 6 6.02 -18.29 -9.93
CA HIS A 6 6.64 -19.27 -9.03
C HIS A 6 6.97 -18.69 -7.65
N HIS A 7 7.24 -17.39 -7.52
CA HIS A 7 7.47 -16.75 -6.23
C HIS A 7 6.19 -16.70 -5.40
N ILE A 8 5.05 -16.31 -6.00
CA ILE A 8 3.79 -16.25 -5.24
C ILE A 8 3.31 -17.64 -4.82
N MET A 9 3.54 -18.66 -5.64
CA MET A 9 3.32 -20.06 -5.27
C MET A 9 4.17 -20.47 -4.07
N TRP A 10 5.46 -20.12 -4.05
CA TRP A 10 6.34 -20.41 -2.91
C TRP A 10 5.89 -19.70 -1.63
N ILE A 11 5.55 -18.40 -1.71
CA ILE A 11 5.08 -17.60 -0.56
C ILE A 11 3.82 -18.21 0.07
N LEU A 12 2.87 -18.66 -0.76
CA LEU A 12 1.58 -19.17 -0.30
C LEU A 12 1.58 -20.68 -0.05
N GLY A 13 2.70 -21.38 -0.29
CA GLY A 13 2.77 -22.83 -0.26
C GLY A 13 1.80 -23.52 -1.21
N ALA A 14 1.52 -22.89 -2.36
CA ALA A 14 0.52 -23.33 -3.32
C ALA A 14 1.12 -24.30 -4.35
N ALA A 15 0.33 -25.30 -4.74
CA ALA A 15 0.77 -26.31 -5.70
C ALA A 15 0.73 -25.82 -7.16
N SER A 16 0.00 -24.74 -7.44
CA SER A 16 -0.14 -24.13 -8.76
C SER A 16 -0.43 -22.63 -8.64
N LEU A 17 -0.34 -21.91 -9.76
CA LEU A 17 -0.73 -20.50 -9.81
C LEU A 17 -2.22 -20.31 -9.50
N GLU A 18 -3.08 -21.22 -9.96
CA GLU A 18 -4.51 -21.17 -9.67
C GLU A 18 -4.81 -21.34 -8.17
N ASP A 19 -4.15 -22.30 -7.51
CA ASP A 19 -4.24 -22.45 -6.05
C ASP A 19 -3.71 -21.20 -5.33
N ALA A 20 -2.62 -20.61 -5.81
CA ALA A 20 -2.09 -19.35 -5.26
C ALA A 20 -3.10 -18.20 -5.38
N LEU A 21 -3.70 -17.99 -6.55
CA LEU A 21 -4.71 -16.95 -6.77
C LEU A 21 -5.96 -17.17 -5.92
N LYS A 22 -6.44 -18.42 -5.81
CA LYS A 22 -7.58 -18.76 -4.95
C LYS A 22 -7.32 -18.46 -3.48
N ARG A 23 -6.10 -18.72 -3.00
CA ARG A 23 -5.71 -18.36 -1.62
C ARG A 23 -5.67 -16.84 -1.42
N LEU A 24 -5.24 -16.08 -2.43
CA LEU A 24 -5.19 -14.61 -2.37
C LEU A 24 -6.57 -13.95 -2.30
N GLU A 25 -7.64 -14.63 -2.72
CA GLU A 25 -9.01 -14.06 -2.65
C GLU A 25 -9.39 -13.59 -1.24
N GLY A 26 -8.87 -14.26 -0.20
CA GLY A 26 -9.10 -13.90 1.21
C GLY A 26 -8.22 -12.75 1.73
N PHE A 27 -7.22 -12.31 0.98
CA PHE A 27 -6.27 -11.27 1.39
C PHE A 27 -6.87 -9.89 1.13
N ARG A 28 -7.89 -9.54 1.92
CA ARG A 28 -8.65 -8.30 1.78
C ARG A 28 -8.62 -7.52 3.09
N LEU A 29 -8.47 -6.21 2.99
CA LEU A 29 -8.58 -5.30 4.14
C LEU A 29 -10.04 -4.93 4.44
N ASP A 30 -10.93 -5.10 3.47
CA ASP A 30 -12.35 -4.86 3.66
C ASP A 30 -12.95 -5.81 4.72
N GLY A 31 -13.83 -5.26 5.56
CA GLY A 31 -14.37 -5.91 6.75
C GLY A 31 -13.50 -5.79 8.01
N VAL A 32 -12.21 -5.44 7.87
CA VAL A 32 -11.31 -5.26 9.03
C VAL A 32 -10.79 -3.83 9.19
N VAL A 33 -10.51 -3.12 8.10
CA VAL A 33 -9.86 -1.79 8.12
C VAL A 33 -10.74 -0.70 8.72
N GLN A 34 -12.06 -0.87 8.67
CA GLN A 34 -13.07 -0.02 9.32
C GLN A 34 -12.95 -0.04 10.86
N ARG A 35 -12.21 -1.01 11.42
CA ARG A 35 -11.97 -1.14 12.86
C ARG A 35 -10.66 -0.50 13.32
N MET A 36 -9.84 0.04 12.41
CA MET A 36 -8.61 0.76 12.76
C MET A 36 -8.92 1.96 13.65
N ARG A 37 -8.13 2.20 14.70
CA ARG A 37 -8.33 3.33 15.63
C ARG A 37 -7.06 4.14 15.90
N CYS A 38 -5.89 3.63 15.56
CA CYS A 38 -4.63 4.37 15.69
C CYS A 38 -4.48 5.39 14.56
N ALA A 39 -3.57 6.36 14.75
CA ALA A 39 -3.16 7.24 13.67
C ALA A 39 -2.72 6.42 12.44
N PHE A 40 -3.14 6.84 11.24
CA PHE A 40 -2.95 6.09 10.01
C PHE A 40 -2.39 6.99 8.90
N LEU A 41 -1.18 6.71 8.46
CA LEU A 41 -0.58 7.31 7.27
C LEU A 41 -0.71 6.34 6.10
N LEU A 42 -1.34 6.78 5.01
CA LEU A 42 -1.28 6.12 3.72
C LEU A 42 -0.38 6.94 2.80
N THR A 43 0.66 6.31 2.24
CA THR A 43 1.48 6.88 1.18
C THR A 43 1.15 6.22 -0.15
N HIS A 44 1.16 6.98 -1.23
CA HIS A 44 0.96 6.45 -2.57
C HIS A 44 1.72 7.27 -3.61
N GLY A 45 2.22 6.63 -4.66
CA GLY A 45 2.86 7.32 -5.78
C GLY A 45 1.86 7.54 -6.91
N ALA A 46 1.84 8.74 -7.51
CA ALA A 46 0.91 9.06 -8.60
C ALA A 46 1.13 8.21 -9.87
N ASP A 47 2.35 7.69 -10.05
CA ASP A 47 2.77 6.85 -11.19
C ASP A 47 2.95 5.38 -10.76
N ASP A 48 2.29 4.94 -9.69
CA ASP A 48 2.33 3.52 -9.27
C ASP A 48 1.59 2.64 -10.30
N GLU A 49 2.35 1.97 -11.16
CA GLU A 49 1.81 1.04 -12.15
C GLU A 49 1.37 -0.32 -11.57
N GLN A 50 1.71 -0.62 -10.31
CA GLN A 50 1.35 -1.89 -9.68
C GLN A 50 0.03 -1.82 -8.94
N ILE A 51 -0.22 -0.70 -8.25
CA ILE A 51 -1.42 -0.48 -7.44
C ILE A 51 -2.14 0.76 -7.95
N PRO A 52 -3.37 0.64 -8.47
CA PRO A 52 -4.13 1.80 -8.94
C PRO A 52 -4.45 2.79 -7.81
N MET A 53 -4.42 4.09 -8.12
CA MET A 53 -4.82 5.16 -7.21
C MET A 53 -6.25 4.98 -6.66
N ALA A 54 -7.15 4.38 -7.44
CA ALA A 54 -8.52 4.09 -7.01
C ALA A 54 -8.57 3.12 -5.82
N ASP A 55 -7.68 2.12 -5.77
CA ASP A 55 -7.61 1.18 -4.66
C ASP A 55 -7.06 1.84 -3.39
N ALA A 56 -6.06 2.72 -3.56
CA ALA A 56 -5.52 3.53 -2.46
C ALA A 56 -6.58 4.48 -1.88
N GLN A 57 -7.35 5.16 -2.73
CA GLN A 57 -8.46 6.02 -2.31
C GLN A 57 -9.55 5.22 -1.59
N ALA A 58 -9.95 4.06 -2.13
CA ALA A 58 -10.96 3.21 -1.50
C ALA A 58 -10.53 2.74 -0.10
N LEU A 59 -9.25 2.39 0.08
CA LEU A 59 -8.69 2.07 1.39
C LEU A 59 -8.72 3.28 2.33
N PHE A 60 -8.31 4.46 1.86
CA PHE A 60 -8.31 5.67 2.66
C PHE A 60 -9.72 6.07 3.11
N ASP A 61 -10.72 5.91 2.24
CA ASP A 61 -12.11 6.20 2.56
C ASP A 61 -12.65 5.20 3.60
N ALA A 62 -12.33 3.92 3.43
CA ALA A 62 -12.82 2.84 4.28
C ALA A 62 -12.14 2.76 5.66
N VAL A 63 -10.90 3.24 5.82
CA VAL A 63 -10.18 3.10 7.10
C VAL A 63 -10.93 3.83 8.22
N GLY A 64 -11.12 3.10 9.33
CA GLY A 64 -11.91 3.58 10.47
C GLY A 64 -11.17 4.53 11.41
N SER A 65 -9.93 4.90 11.09
CA SER A 65 -9.16 5.82 11.92
C SER A 65 -9.71 7.23 11.79
N ALA A 66 -9.91 7.89 12.93
CA ALA A 66 -10.29 9.29 12.99
C ALA A 66 -9.11 10.24 12.71
N ASP A 67 -7.88 9.78 12.92
CA ASP A 67 -6.65 10.50 12.61
C ASP A 67 -5.96 9.80 11.43
N LYS A 68 -6.36 10.17 10.22
CA LYS A 68 -5.85 9.58 8.98
C LYS A 68 -5.29 10.64 8.05
N THR A 69 -4.13 10.34 7.47
CA THR A 69 -3.42 11.19 6.52
C THR A 69 -3.21 10.42 5.21
N PHE A 70 -3.55 11.04 4.07
CA PHE A 70 -3.24 10.48 2.76
C PHE A 70 -2.22 11.37 2.05
N ARG A 71 -1.04 10.81 1.80
CA ARG A 71 0.06 11.47 1.09
C ARG A 71 0.27 10.84 -0.28
N VAL A 72 -0.05 11.59 -1.33
CA VAL A 72 0.23 11.19 -2.72
C VAL A 72 1.46 11.92 -3.23
N PHE A 73 2.49 11.18 -3.65
CA PHE A 73 3.72 11.72 -4.24
C PHE A 73 3.55 11.95 -5.74
N THR A 74 3.80 13.18 -6.21
CA THR A 74 3.68 13.54 -7.62
C THR A 74 4.96 13.22 -8.39
N THR A 75 4.85 13.10 -9.72
CA THR A 75 6.01 12.93 -10.61
C THR A 75 7.02 14.07 -10.48
N GLU A 76 6.54 15.32 -10.29
CA GLU A 76 7.39 16.51 -10.26
C GLU A 76 8.27 16.58 -9.00
N GLU A 77 7.77 16.12 -7.85
CA GLU A 77 8.56 16.07 -6.60
C GLU A 77 9.39 14.78 -6.46
N GLY A 78 9.09 13.75 -7.25
CA GLY A 78 9.66 12.41 -7.14
C GLY A 78 9.04 11.56 -6.02
N GLY A 79 9.34 10.28 -6.01
CA GLY A 79 8.68 9.30 -5.11
C GLY A 79 7.33 8.81 -5.66
N SER A 80 7.04 9.15 -6.92
CA SER A 80 5.81 8.84 -7.63
C SER A 80 5.65 7.38 -8.03
N GLN A 81 6.74 6.60 -8.06
CA GLN A 81 6.69 5.19 -8.45
C GLN A 81 6.36 4.29 -7.26
N HIS A 82 6.08 3.02 -7.57
CA HIS A 82 5.81 1.99 -6.57
C HIS A 82 6.84 1.96 -5.43
N CYS A 83 6.36 2.13 -4.20
CA CYS A 83 7.18 2.26 -2.99
C CYS A 83 8.21 3.41 -3.03
N GLN A 84 7.87 4.51 -3.69
CA GLN A 84 8.70 5.72 -3.82
C GLN A 84 10.08 5.40 -4.44
N ARG A 85 10.15 4.39 -5.32
CA ARG A 85 11.43 3.84 -5.82
C ARG A 85 12.29 4.86 -6.55
N ASP A 86 11.65 5.81 -7.23
CA ASP A 86 12.29 6.92 -7.94
C ASP A 86 12.89 7.97 -6.99
N TYR A 87 12.43 8.07 -5.74
CA TYR A 87 13.03 8.92 -4.72
C TYR A 87 12.78 8.43 -3.28
N LEU A 88 13.43 7.32 -2.92
CA LEU A 88 13.17 6.64 -1.65
C LEU A 88 13.43 7.52 -0.42
N THR A 89 14.48 8.35 -0.46
CA THR A 89 14.84 9.24 0.66
C THR A 89 13.71 10.21 1.01
N LEU A 90 13.02 10.78 0.01
CA LEU A 90 11.88 11.67 0.24
C LEU A 90 10.74 10.92 0.94
N GLY A 91 10.39 9.72 0.43
CA GLY A 91 9.36 8.88 1.03
C GLY A 91 9.65 8.54 2.49
N VAL A 92 10.90 8.15 2.77
CA VAL A 92 11.37 7.83 4.12
C VAL A 92 11.29 9.04 5.04
N SER A 93 11.79 10.21 4.62
CA SER A 93 11.74 11.43 5.42
C SER A 93 10.31 11.83 5.79
N VAL A 94 9.37 11.77 4.83
CA VAL A 94 7.95 12.09 5.09
C VAL A 94 7.34 11.15 6.14
N ILE A 95 7.66 9.85 6.08
CA ILE A 95 7.19 8.89 7.08
C ILE A 95 7.77 9.21 8.46
N PHE A 96 9.06 9.54 8.54
CA PHE A 96 9.70 9.91 9.81
C PHE A 96 9.15 11.19 10.40
N ASP A 97 8.97 12.25 9.60
CA ASP A 97 8.41 13.51 10.07
C ASP A 97 6.97 13.32 10.58
N TRP A 98 6.16 12.52 9.88
CA TRP A 98 4.82 12.19 10.33
C TRP A 98 4.84 11.39 11.63
N LEU A 99 5.73 10.41 11.77
CA LEU A 99 5.88 9.65 13.03
C LEU A 99 6.29 10.56 14.19
N ALA A 100 7.21 11.51 13.97
CA ALA A 100 7.65 12.46 14.98
C ALA A 100 6.56 13.46 15.41
N GLU A 101 5.58 13.73 14.55
CA GLU A 101 4.40 14.52 14.91
C GLU A 101 3.39 13.71 15.76
N LYS A 102 3.27 12.40 15.49
CA LYS A 102 2.23 11.53 16.05
C LYS A 102 2.63 10.78 17.32
N LEU A 103 3.93 10.64 17.60
CA LEU A 103 4.50 9.90 18.75
C LEU A 103 5.23 10.84 19.71
#